data_AF-A0A318V6H6-F1
#
_entry.id   AF-A0A318V6H6-F1
#
_cell.length_a   1.000
_cell.length_b   1.000
_cell.length_c   1.000
_cell.angle_alpha   90.00
_cell.angle_beta   90.00
_cell.angle_gamma   90.00
#
_symmetry.space_group_name_H-M   'P 1'
#
loop_
_entity.id
_entity.type
_entity.pdbx_description
1 polymer ?
#
loop_
_entity_poly.entity_id
_entity_poly.type
_entity_poly.pdbx_seq_one_letter_code
_entity_poly.pdbx_strand_id
1 'polypeptide(L)'
;MSFKTLLASACVVSTVALPVYANDVHQGDVVAVTLSELHPTQPAVGYDQIMYKLGRFQFDREKLFDEICEANGQKGVTSFSENAHPNIPSTFQCDEKIGANKKDMKTIVVAPNGEYYLTDGHHTFNAFYQMAEGGADFRVNVVVDKDYSDLKDMSQFWQAMEKDGNVWLYGAKGEAIVTDQLPKQLGIHNFANDRYRGLMYFSRDVGWNKPKQPVPFLEFYWTRELRKKVDLDNFDLNSMDGYAEAIKATSKAILSMNTSNVGESNLSVKEMGQFSEFKQKGLDKLLKKGGKVDYMLRYKTSASGNGLSYDLSVKHAPTLKMLDTTTLAANMSYNDYPAVSQDGDINAIVEIPAGTSAKWELSKVHDNQIIWEYKKNKPRIVNYLGYPANYGSIPRTALPKEFGGDGDPLDVIILGQSVPRGEVVPVRLIAVMKMIDDGEQDDKLIGVLTNESPFSGVTSLQQLNADYPNVTDLLATWFSSYKGADGGIEISGWGDEKAAQAILKAAQEHF
;
A
#
# COMPACT_ATOMS: atom_id res chain seq x y z
N MET A 1 -65.91 6.93 -16.86
CA MET A 1 -64.94 5.88 -17.27
C MET A 1 -63.63 6.16 -16.56
N SER A 2 -63.31 5.37 -15.53
CA SER A 2 -62.10 5.47 -14.72
C SER A 2 -61.18 4.32 -15.09
N PHE A 3 -60.10 4.59 -15.83
CA PHE A 3 -59.05 3.60 -16.06
C PHE A 3 -58.00 3.72 -14.94
N LYS A 4 -57.95 2.71 -14.07
CA LYS A 4 -56.85 2.47 -13.14
C LYS A 4 -55.71 1.81 -13.92
N THR A 5 -54.57 2.47 -14.02
CA THR A 5 -53.33 1.87 -14.52
C THR A 5 -52.65 1.15 -13.36
N LEU A 6 -52.60 -0.19 -13.40
CA LEU A 6 -51.77 -0.99 -12.50
C LEU A 6 -50.29 -0.76 -12.86
N LEU A 7 -49.49 -0.21 -11.93
CA LEU A 7 -48.05 -0.39 -11.96
C LEU A 7 -47.73 -1.78 -11.39
N ALA A 8 -47.19 -2.67 -12.22
CA ALA A 8 -46.56 -3.90 -11.76
C ALA A 8 -45.12 -3.56 -11.31
N SER A 9 -44.87 -3.56 -10.01
CA SER A 9 -43.51 -3.57 -9.47
C SER A 9 -42.84 -4.89 -9.85
N ALA A 10 -41.90 -4.85 -10.78
CA ALA A 10 -40.95 -5.94 -11.00
C ALA A 10 -40.01 -5.99 -9.78
N CYS A 11 -40.32 -6.88 -8.85
CA CYS A 11 -39.43 -7.22 -7.75
C CYS A 11 -38.25 -8.01 -8.35
N VAL A 12 -37.13 -7.34 -8.60
CA VAL A 12 -35.87 -8.01 -8.92
C VAL A 12 -35.45 -8.76 -7.66
N VAL A 13 -35.78 -10.05 -7.60
CA VAL A 13 -35.23 -10.96 -6.60
C VAL A 13 -33.74 -11.07 -6.93
N SER A 14 -32.94 -10.27 -6.24
CA SER A 14 -31.50 -10.47 -6.20
C SER A 14 -31.27 -11.86 -5.61
N THR A 15 -30.87 -12.82 -6.44
CA THR A 15 -30.41 -14.12 -5.97
C THR A 15 -29.10 -13.88 -5.23
N VAL A 16 -29.18 -13.61 -3.94
CA VAL A 16 -28.05 -13.79 -3.04
C VAL A 16 -27.74 -15.28 -3.12
N ALA A 17 -26.63 -15.62 -3.77
CA ALA A 17 -26.10 -16.98 -3.72
C ALA A 17 -25.89 -17.29 -2.24
N LEU A 18 -26.66 -18.24 -1.70
CA LEU A 18 -26.41 -18.79 -0.38
C LEU A 18 -24.98 -19.32 -0.36
N PRO A 19 -24.23 -19.16 0.75
CA PRO A 19 -22.91 -19.78 0.87
C PRO A 19 -23.08 -21.27 0.57
N VAL A 20 -22.18 -21.81 -0.26
CA VAL A 20 -22.09 -23.26 -0.46
C VAL A 20 -21.77 -23.84 0.91
N TYR A 21 -22.80 -24.31 1.62
CA TYR A 21 -22.61 -25.03 2.87
C TYR A 21 -21.66 -26.20 2.58
N ALA A 22 -20.67 -26.41 3.45
CA ALA A 22 -19.61 -27.41 3.33
C ALA A 22 -20.09 -28.88 3.26
N ASN A 23 -21.40 -29.14 3.13
CA ASN A 23 -21.98 -30.48 3.15
C ASN A 23 -21.56 -31.38 1.97
N ASP A 24 -20.99 -30.81 0.90
CA ASP A 24 -20.47 -31.55 -0.28
C ASP A 24 -18.97 -31.30 -0.53
N VAL A 25 -18.22 -30.84 0.48
CA VAL A 25 -16.77 -30.58 0.37
C VAL A 25 -16.00 -31.70 1.06
N HIS A 26 -15.08 -32.35 0.34
CA HIS A 26 -14.33 -33.49 0.84
C HIS A 26 -12.81 -33.26 0.80
N GLN A 27 -12.09 -34.08 1.57
CA GLN A 27 -10.63 -34.11 1.53
C GLN A 27 -10.10 -34.28 0.09
N GLY A 28 -9.17 -33.41 -0.29
CA GLY A 28 -8.54 -33.37 -1.61
C GLY A 28 -9.23 -32.44 -2.60
N ASP A 29 -10.41 -31.91 -2.29
CA ASP A 29 -11.10 -30.97 -3.16
C ASP A 29 -10.38 -29.63 -3.27
N VAL A 30 -10.60 -28.95 -4.39
CA VAL A 30 -10.17 -27.57 -4.62
C VAL A 30 -11.39 -26.68 -4.50
N VAL A 31 -11.38 -25.78 -3.52
CA VAL A 31 -12.52 -24.94 -3.18
C VAL A 31 -12.15 -23.48 -3.43
N ALA A 32 -13.03 -22.77 -4.13
CA ALA A 32 -12.92 -21.33 -4.31
C ALA A 32 -13.48 -20.62 -3.07
N VAL A 33 -12.70 -19.70 -2.50
CA VAL A 33 -13.05 -18.94 -1.29
C VAL A 33 -12.61 -17.49 -1.43
N THR A 34 -13.23 -16.61 -0.67
CA THR A 34 -12.68 -15.29 -0.35
C THR A 34 -11.79 -15.38 0.89
N LEU A 35 -10.88 -14.43 1.06
CA LEU A 35 -10.05 -14.37 2.26
C LEU A 35 -10.85 -14.15 3.55
N SER A 36 -12.05 -13.57 3.46
CA SER A 36 -12.97 -13.36 4.59
C SER A 36 -13.55 -14.65 5.15
N GLU A 37 -13.63 -15.72 4.35
CA GLU A 37 -14.18 -17.03 4.73
C GLU A 37 -13.15 -17.93 5.45
N LEU A 38 -11.90 -17.47 5.54
CA LEU A 38 -10.79 -18.27 6.08
C LEU A 38 -10.49 -17.88 7.53
N HIS A 39 -10.64 -18.84 8.44
CA HIS A 39 -10.29 -18.69 9.84
C HIS A 39 -8.82 -19.08 10.10
N PRO A 40 -7.99 -18.18 10.64
CA PRO A 40 -6.60 -18.48 10.96
C PRO A 40 -6.42 -19.52 12.08
N THR A 41 -5.42 -20.40 11.92
CA THR A 41 -5.02 -21.40 12.94
C THR A 41 -3.69 -21.10 13.62
N GLN A 42 -3.18 -19.88 13.47
CA GLN A 42 -1.98 -19.38 14.18
C GLN A 42 -2.18 -17.91 14.61
N PRO A 43 -1.64 -17.47 15.76
CA PRO A 43 -1.85 -16.13 16.29
C PRO A 43 -0.89 -15.07 15.77
N ALA A 44 0.23 -15.49 15.18
CA ALA A 44 1.30 -14.60 14.79
C ALA A 44 1.78 -14.89 13.37
N VAL A 45 2.35 -13.88 12.72
CA VAL A 45 3.07 -14.02 11.45
C VAL A 45 4.37 -13.22 11.54
N GLY A 46 5.27 -13.44 10.59
CA GLY A 46 6.49 -12.64 10.46
C GLY A 46 6.21 -11.49 9.51
N TYR A 47 6.07 -10.27 10.03
CA TYR A 47 5.69 -9.12 9.21
C TYR A 47 6.68 -8.89 8.08
N ASP A 48 7.97 -9.04 8.34
CA ASP A 48 9.04 -8.81 7.35
C ASP A 48 8.93 -9.73 6.13
N GLN A 49 8.42 -10.95 6.29
CA GLN A 49 8.17 -11.85 5.16
C GLN A 49 7.00 -11.35 4.30
N ILE A 50 5.95 -10.78 4.91
CA ILE A 50 4.81 -10.20 4.20
C ILE A 50 5.24 -8.91 3.50
N MET A 51 5.96 -8.03 4.21
CA MET A 51 6.50 -6.77 3.69
C MET A 51 7.48 -7.00 2.54
N TYR A 52 8.27 -8.07 2.56
CA TYR A 52 9.06 -8.50 1.40
C TYR A 52 8.18 -8.72 0.16
N LYS A 53 7.09 -9.49 0.30
CA LYS A 53 6.19 -9.79 -0.82
C LYS A 53 5.55 -8.51 -1.36
N LEU A 54 4.98 -7.70 -0.46
CA LEU A 54 4.36 -6.42 -0.80
C LEU A 54 5.35 -5.47 -1.48
N GLY A 55 6.57 -5.36 -0.94
CA GLY A 55 7.65 -4.59 -1.54
C GLY A 55 8.03 -5.07 -2.92
N ARG A 56 8.05 -6.39 -3.16
CA ARG A 56 8.32 -6.94 -4.49
C ARG A 56 7.20 -6.63 -5.48
N PHE A 57 5.95 -6.81 -5.06
CA PHE A 57 4.77 -6.56 -5.89
C PHE A 57 4.70 -5.11 -6.41
N GLN A 58 5.14 -4.15 -5.61
CA GLN A 58 5.20 -2.73 -6.01
C GLN A 58 6.13 -2.44 -7.20
N PHE A 59 7.13 -3.27 -7.46
CA PHE A 59 8.12 -3.03 -8.52
C PHE A 59 8.12 -4.10 -9.62
N ASP A 60 7.38 -5.19 -9.42
CA ASP A 60 7.43 -6.38 -10.27
C ASP A 60 6.03 -6.99 -10.34
N ARG A 61 5.21 -6.46 -11.26
CA ARG A 61 3.82 -6.90 -11.46
C ARG A 61 3.73 -8.34 -11.97
N GLU A 62 4.69 -8.78 -12.78
CA GLU A 62 4.78 -10.18 -13.20
C GLU A 62 4.88 -11.08 -11.97
N LYS A 63 5.72 -10.72 -10.98
CA LYS A 63 5.81 -11.49 -9.72
C LYS A 63 4.57 -11.42 -8.84
N LEU A 64 3.77 -10.36 -8.92
CA LEU A 64 2.47 -10.33 -8.26
C LEU A 64 1.54 -11.38 -8.88
N PHE A 65 1.40 -11.41 -10.21
CA PHE A 65 0.50 -12.34 -10.87
C PHE A 65 1.01 -13.79 -10.84
N ASP A 66 2.33 -14.00 -10.92
CA ASP A 66 2.95 -15.31 -10.68
C ASP A 66 2.53 -15.88 -9.33
N GLU A 67 2.65 -15.11 -8.24
CA GLU A 67 2.31 -15.62 -6.91
C GLU A 67 0.82 -15.96 -6.80
N ILE A 68 -0.06 -15.21 -7.47
CA ILE A 68 -1.50 -15.51 -7.54
C ILE A 68 -1.74 -16.81 -8.31
N CYS A 69 -1.13 -16.97 -9.48
CA CYS A 69 -1.22 -18.22 -10.25
C CYS A 69 -0.67 -19.41 -9.46
N GLU A 70 0.46 -19.26 -8.78
CA GLU A 70 1.09 -20.32 -7.98
C GLU A 70 0.19 -20.71 -6.79
N ALA A 71 -0.38 -19.73 -6.09
CA ALA A 71 -1.30 -19.97 -4.98
C ALA A 71 -2.57 -20.75 -5.41
N ASN A 72 -3.00 -20.59 -6.67
CA ASN A 72 -4.11 -21.32 -7.27
C ASN A 72 -3.70 -22.65 -7.94
N GLY A 73 -2.43 -23.05 -7.82
CA GLY A 73 -1.91 -24.30 -8.39
C GLY A 73 -1.72 -24.25 -9.91
N GLN A 74 -1.60 -23.06 -10.48
CA GLN A 74 -1.58 -22.79 -11.93
C GLN A 74 -0.18 -22.50 -12.49
N LYS A 75 0.88 -22.73 -11.69
CA LYS A 75 2.25 -22.26 -11.94
C LYS A 75 2.31 -20.74 -12.08
N GLY A 76 2.99 -20.20 -13.09
CA GLY A 76 3.19 -18.76 -13.26
C GLY A 76 2.15 -18.10 -14.16
N VAL A 77 2.23 -16.77 -14.24
CA VAL A 77 1.49 -15.95 -15.20
C VAL A 77 2.14 -16.07 -16.58
N THR A 78 1.33 -16.13 -17.63
CA THR A 78 1.80 -16.15 -19.03
C THR A 78 1.51 -14.84 -19.75
N SER A 79 0.44 -14.14 -19.36
CA SER A 79 0.15 -12.79 -19.86
C SER A 79 -0.77 -12.04 -18.89
N PHE A 80 -0.70 -10.70 -18.91
CA PHE A 80 -1.62 -9.81 -18.20
C PHE A 80 -1.74 -8.49 -18.96
N SER A 81 -2.91 -7.85 -18.89
CA SER A 81 -3.12 -6.54 -19.51
C SER A 81 -2.48 -5.41 -18.70
N GLU A 82 -2.27 -4.24 -19.32
CA GLU A 82 -1.73 -3.05 -18.64
C GLU A 82 -2.57 -2.66 -17.41
N ASN A 83 -3.89 -2.78 -17.52
CA ASN A 83 -4.84 -2.50 -16.43
C ASN A 83 -5.30 -3.79 -15.71
N ALA A 84 -4.47 -4.84 -15.70
CA ALA A 84 -4.87 -6.10 -15.08
C ALA A 84 -5.12 -5.92 -13.58
N HIS A 85 -6.20 -6.50 -13.08
CA HIS A 85 -6.60 -6.38 -11.69
C HIS A 85 -6.38 -7.73 -10.97
N PRO A 86 -5.56 -7.79 -9.90
CA PRO A 86 -5.21 -9.00 -9.16
C PRO A 86 -6.41 -9.86 -8.72
N ASN A 87 -7.52 -9.21 -8.32
CA ASN A 87 -8.75 -9.90 -7.90
C ASN A 87 -9.76 -10.17 -9.03
N ILE A 88 -9.40 -9.91 -10.30
CA ILE A 88 -10.27 -10.18 -11.46
C ILE A 88 -9.55 -11.18 -12.38
N PRO A 89 -9.81 -12.50 -12.23
CA PRO A 89 -9.09 -13.55 -12.96
C PRO A 89 -9.12 -13.41 -14.49
N SER A 90 -10.13 -12.74 -15.06
CA SER A 90 -10.22 -12.53 -16.51
C SER A 90 -9.22 -11.52 -17.07
N THR A 91 -8.44 -10.84 -16.22
CA THR A 91 -7.51 -9.78 -16.64
C THR A 91 -6.05 -10.24 -16.80
N PHE A 92 -5.77 -11.51 -16.45
CA PHE A 92 -4.50 -12.17 -16.62
C PHE A 92 -4.70 -13.66 -16.95
N GLN A 93 -3.66 -14.31 -17.48
CA GLN A 93 -3.68 -15.73 -17.83
C GLN A 93 -2.55 -16.44 -17.11
N CYS A 94 -2.85 -17.59 -16.51
CA CYS A 94 -1.86 -18.49 -15.90
C CYS A 94 -1.50 -19.64 -16.86
N ASP A 95 -0.35 -20.27 -16.62
CA ASP A 95 0.17 -21.37 -17.43
C ASP A 95 -0.74 -22.61 -17.40
N GLU A 96 -1.30 -22.93 -16.23
CA GLU A 96 -2.13 -24.12 -16.04
C GLU A 96 -3.53 -23.80 -15.48
N LYS A 97 -4.39 -24.83 -15.47
CA LYS A 97 -5.73 -24.74 -14.87
C LYS A 97 -5.64 -24.69 -13.35
N ILE A 98 -6.62 -24.04 -12.71
CA ILE A 98 -6.77 -24.04 -11.25
C ILE A 98 -6.70 -25.48 -10.73
N GLY A 99 -5.90 -25.70 -9.69
CA GLY A 99 -5.76 -27.02 -9.08
C GLY A 99 -4.88 -28.02 -9.83
N ALA A 100 -4.24 -27.65 -10.94
CA ALA A 100 -3.33 -28.56 -11.66
C ALA A 100 -2.16 -29.03 -10.77
N ASN A 101 -1.69 -28.16 -9.86
CA ASN A 101 -0.61 -28.45 -8.91
C ASN A 101 -1.08 -28.30 -7.46
N LYS A 102 -1.99 -29.18 -7.01
CA LYS A 102 -2.56 -29.14 -5.65
C LYS A 102 -1.52 -29.07 -4.52
N LYS A 103 -0.34 -29.67 -4.71
CA LYS A 103 0.77 -29.66 -3.73
C LYS A 103 1.35 -28.26 -3.44
N ASP A 104 1.18 -27.31 -4.36
CA ASP A 104 1.74 -25.96 -4.26
C ASP A 104 0.70 -24.97 -3.67
N MET A 105 -0.57 -25.37 -3.69
CA MET A 105 -1.70 -24.61 -3.17
C MET A 105 -1.71 -24.56 -1.64
N LYS A 106 -2.47 -23.59 -1.12
CA LYS A 106 -2.67 -23.43 0.33
C LYS A 106 -3.81 -24.29 0.81
N THR A 107 -3.67 -24.79 2.03
CA THR A 107 -4.53 -25.82 2.58
C THR A 107 -5.46 -25.27 3.64
N ILE A 108 -6.66 -25.83 3.66
CA ILE A 108 -7.65 -25.62 4.71
C ILE A 108 -8.07 -26.97 5.29
N VAL A 109 -8.79 -26.90 6.40
CA VAL A 109 -9.62 -28.00 6.88
C VAL A 109 -11.06 -27.54 7.03
N VAL A 110 -12.00 -28.48 6.93
CA VAL A 110 -13.43 -28.23 7.14
C VAL A 110 -13.82 -28.62 8.56
N ALA A 111 -14.47 -27.72 9.29
CA ALA A 111 -14.92 -27.96 10.67
C ALA A 111 -16.39 -28.49 10.72
N PRO A 112 -16.85 -29.07 11.85
CA PRO A 112 -18.24 -29.53 12.04
C PRO A 112 -19.32 -28.48 11.82
N ASN A 113 -19.00 -27.20 11.99
CA ASN A 113 -19.91 -26.09 11.74
C ASN A 113 -19.90 -25.62 10.27
N GLY A 114 -19.14 -26.29 9.39
CA GLY A 114 -18.99 -25.97 7.98
C GLY A 114 -18.04 -24.82 7.65
N GLU A 115 -17.33 -24.28 8.64
CA GLU A 115 -16.33 -23.23 8.44
C GLU A 115 -14.99 -23.77 7.96
N TYR A 116 -14.21 -22.93 7.27
CA TYR A 116 -12.89 -23.27 6.76
C TYR A 116 -11.77 -22.68 7.63
N TYR A 117 -10.88 -23.55 8.10
CA TYR A 117 -9.72 -23.15 8.91
C TYR A 117 -8.43 -23.30 8.11
N LEU A 118 -7.69 -22.20 7.95
CA LEU A 118 -6.48 -22.12 7.14
C LEU A 118 -5.30 -22.80 7.84
N THR A 119 -4.78 -23.90 7.28
CA THR A 119 -3.66 -24.66 7.86
C THR A 119 -2.30 -24.33 7.23
N ASP A 120 -2.26 -23.83 5.99
CA ASP A 120 -1.07 -23.22 5.38
C ASP A 120 -1.44 -21.93 4.65
N GLY A 121 -0.47 -21.01 4.50
CA GLY A 121 -0.62 -19.84 3.63
C GLY A 121 -0.88 -18.51 4.33
N HIS A 122 -0.83 -18.43 5.66
CA HIS A 122 -1.10 -17.18 6.40
C HIS A 122 -0.26 -16.01 5.90
N HIS A 123 1.04 -16.19 5.61
CA HIS A 123 1.86 -15.09 5.04
C HIS A 123 1.48 -14.72 3.61
N THR A 124 1.12 -15.69 2.76
CA THR A 124 0.73 -15.43 1.37
C THR A 124 -0.61 -14.70 1.33
N PHE A 125 -1.60 -15.21 2.05
CA PHE A 125 -2.94 -14.62 2.04
C PHE A 125 -3.00 -13.30 2.81
N ASN A 126 -2.19 -13.08 3.85
CA ASN A 126 -2.05 -11.73 4.41
C ASN A 126 -1.35 -10.75 3.44
N ALA A 127 -0.47 -11.22 2.55
CA ALA A 127 0.08 -10.37 1.50
C ALA A 127 -0.99 -10.01 0.45
N PHE A 128 -1.82 -10.98 0.03
CA PHE A 128 -2.95 -10.71 -0.86
C PHE A 128 -4.03 -9.84 -0.22
N TYR A 129 -4.23 -9.97 1.09
CA TYR A 129 -5.13 -9.09 1.84
C TYR A 129 -4.62 -7.64 1.84
N GLN A 130 -3.31 -7.45 2.00
CA GLN A 130 -2.70 -6.13 2.22
C GLN A 130 -2.27 -5.40 0.94
N MET A 131 -2.07 -6.11 -0.17
CA MET A 131 -1.65 -5.49 -1.43
C MET A 131 -2.72 -4.56 -1.99
N ALA A 132 -2.32 -3.64 -2.88
CA ALA A 132 -3.27 -2.86 -3.66
C ALA A 132 -4.22 -3.80 -4.42
N GLU A 133 -5.50 -3.43 -4.50
CA GLU A 133 -6.55 -4.25 -5.16
C GLU A 133 -6.79 -5.63 -4.51
N GLY A 134 -6.25 -5.80 -3.29
CA GLY A 134 -6.46 -6.92 -2.39
C GLY A 134 -7.70 -6.78 -1.50
N GLY A 135 -7.65 -7.41 -0.32
CA GLY A 135 -8.63 -7.25 0.74
C GLY A 135 -9.40 -8.52 1.12
N ALA A 136 -10.43 -8.35 1.95
CA ALA A 136 -11.23 -9.45 2.49
C ALA A 136 -11.96 -10.26 1.39
N ASP A 137 -12.42 -9.58 0.34
CA ASP A 137 -13.13 -10.19 -0.79
C ASP A 137 -12.18 -10.76 -1.87
N PHE A 138 -10.87 -10.82 -1.59
CA PHE A 138 -9.90 -11.37 -2.53
C PHE A 138 -10.13 -12.88 -2.72
N ARG A 139 -10.31 -13.30 -3.96
CA ARG A 139 -10.66 -14.69 -4.31
C ARG A 139 -9.42 -15.55 -4.53
N VAL A 140 -9.39 -16.70 -3.89
CA VAL A 140 -8.35 -17.72 -4.02
C VAL A 140 -8.96 -19.11 -4.07
N ASN A 141 -8.20 -20.07 -4.57
CA ASN A 141 -8.55 -21.49 -4.49
C ASN A 141 -7.63 -22.17 -3.48
N VAL A 142 -8.21 -22.98 -2.62
CA VAL A 142 -7.52 -23.73 -1.57
C VAL A 142 -7.78 -25.22 -1.72
N VAL A 143 -6.90 -26.05 -1.16
CA VAL A 143 -7.06 -27.50 -1.11
C VAL A 143 -7.57 -27.89 0.27
N VAL A 144 -8.58 -28.75 0.31
CA VAL A 144 -9.04 -29.37 1.57
C VAL A 144 -8.04 -30.44 1.97
N ASP A 145 -7.18 -30.15 2.94
CA ASP A 145 -6.20 -31.13 3.44
C ASP A 145 -6.87 -32.20 4.31
N LYS A 146 -7.88 -31.81 5.07
CA LYS A 146 -8.68 -32.73 5.88
C LYS A 146 -10.09 -32.23 6.11
N ASP A 147 -11.03 -33.17 6.14
CA ASP A 147 -12.43 -32.93 6.44
C ASP A 147 -12.75 -33.49 7.84
N TYR A 148 -13.17 -32.61 8.74
CA TYR A 148 -13.60 -32.94 10.11
C TYR A 148 -15.10 -32.71 10.32
N SER A 149 -15.88 -32.55 9.25
CA SER A 149 -17.32 -32.27 9.33
C SER A 149 -18.10 -33.33 10.13
N ASP A 150 -17.66 -34.58 10.11
CA ASP A 150 -18.25 -35.71 10.84
C ASP A 150 -17.95 -35.71 12.36
N LEU A 151 -17.06 -34.84 12.86
CA LEU A 151 -16.82 -34.75 14.31
C LEU A 151 -18.05 -34.18 15.03
N LYS A 152 -18.29 -34.66 16.25
CA LYS A 152 -19.53 -34.38 16.99
C LYS A 152 -19.75 -32.88 17.26
N ASP A 153 -18.69 -32.16 17.57
CA ASP A 153 -18.73 -30.76 17.99
C ASP A 153 -17.37 -30.08 17.82
N MET A 154 -17.36 -28.75 18.01
CA MET A 154 -16.14 -27.94 17.90
C MET A 154 -15.08 -28.28 18.97
N SER A 155 -15.45 -28.89 20.10
CA SER A 155 -14.47 -29.30 21.10
C SER A 155 -13.65 -30.48 20.59
N GLN A 156 -14.28 -31.47 19.95
CA GLN A 156 -13.56 -32.58 19.32
C GLN A 156 -12.73 -32.10 18.13
N PHE A 157 -13.23 -31.12 17.37
CA PHE A 157 -12.48 -30.48 16.28
C PHE A 157 -11.16 -29.89 16.77
N TRP A 158 -11.18 -29.06 17.82
CA TRP A 158 -9.95 -28.45 18.32
C TRP A 158 -8.95 -29.48 18.88
N GLN A 159 -9.43 -30.54 19.53
CA GLN A 159 -8.57 -31.66 19.96
C GLN A 159 -7.92 -32.37 18.76
N ALA A 160 -8.66 -32.57 17.67
CA ALA A 160 -8.12 -33.15 16.44
C ALA A 160 -7.11 -32.21 15.77
N MET A 161 -7.40 -30.91 15.70
CA MET A 161 -6.49 -29.89 15.16
C MET A 161 -5.13 -29.89 15.87
N GLU A 162 -5.12 -29.95 17.20
CA GLU A 162 -3.88 -30.03 17.98
C GLU A 162 -3.14 -31.35 17.74
N LYS A 163 -3.87 -32.48 17.81
CA LYS A 163 -3.30 -33.82 17.61
C LYS A 163 -2.65 -33.98 16.24
N ASP A 164 -3.29 -33.44 15.21
CA ASP A 164 -2.86 -33.56 13.82
C ASP A 164 -1.86 -32.47 13.42
N GLY A 165 -1.54 -31.53 14.32
CA GLY A 165 -0.57 -30.47 14.08
C GLY A 165 -1.07 -29.41 13.08
N ASN A 166 -2.37 -29.13 13.08
CA ASN A 166 -3.03 -28.17 12.18
C ASN A 166 -3.32 -26.80 12.82
N VAL A 167 -2.98 -26.63 14.11
CA VAL A 167 -3.10 -25.38 14.85
C VAL A 167 -1.83 -25.08 15.64
N TRP A 168 -1.47 -23.80 15.71
CA TRP A 168 -0.34 -23.31 16.50
C TRP A 168 -0.83 -22.44 17.64
N LEU A 169 -0.76 -22.94 18.87
CA LEU A 169 -1.27 -22.27 20.07
C LEU A 169 -0.16 -21.63 20.92
N TYR A 170 0.81 -21.00 20.26
CA TYR A 170 1.80 -20.17 20.92
C TYR A 170 1.88 -18.77 20.31
N GLY A 171 1.82 -17.74 21.15
CA GLY A 171 1.86 -16.34 20.77
C GLY A 171 3.26 -15.86 20.35
N ALA A 172 3.34 -14.57 19.99
CA ALA A 172 4.54 -13.97 19.42
C ALA A 172 5.69 -13.75 20.42
N LYS A 173 5.52 -14.09 21.70
CA LYS A 173 6.61 -14.14 22.69
C LYS A 173 6.92 -15.59 23.12
N GLY A 174 6.25 -16.58 22.53
CA GLY A 174 6.38 -18.01 22.86
C GLY A 174 5.50 -18.47 24.02
N GLU A 175 4.60 -17.61 24.49
CA GLU A 175 3.58 -17.90 25.49
C GLU A 175 2.51 -18.85 24.93
N ALA A 176 2.04 -19.80 25.73
CA ALA A 176 0.90 -20.63 25.36
C ALA A 176 -0.38 -19.79 25.31
N ILE A 177 -1.25 -20.07 24.35
CA ILE A 177 -2.56 -19.42 24.18
C ILE A 177 -3.65 -20.48 24.05
N VAL A 178 -4.91 -20.05 24.12
CA VAL A 178 -6.08 -20.88 23.81
C VAL A 178 -6.69 -20.53 22.45
N THR A 179 -7.49 -21.43 21.89
CA THR A 179 -8.10 -21.29 20.55
C THR A 179 -8.94 -20.03 20.39
N ASP A 180 -9.59 -19.55 21.46
CA ASP A 180 -10.38 -18.31 21.43
C ASP A 180 -9.55 -17.05 21.17
N GLN A 181 -8.24 -17.11 21.44
CA GLN A 181 -7.29 -16.02 21.21
C GLN A 181 -6.74 -16.02 19.77
N LEU A 182 -7.08 -17.01 18.95
CA LEU A 182 -6.71 -17.00 17.55
C LEU A 182 -7.44 -15.85 16.81
N PRO A 183 -6.79 -15.22 15.82
CA PRO A 183 -7.43 -14.23 14.97
C PRO A 183 -8.67 -14.83 14.32
N LYS A 184 -9.75 -14.05 14.22
CA LYS A 184 -11.01 -14.53 13.62
C LYS A 184 -11.01 -14.45 12.09
N GLN A 185 -10.15 -13.62 11.52
CA GLN A 185 -10.06 -13.36 10.09
C GLN A 185 -8.61 -13.02 9.69
N LEU A 186 -8.31 -13.16 8.39
CA LEU A 186 -7.06 -12.69 7.81
C LEU A 186 -6.94 -11.15 7.85
N GLY A 187 -5.76 -10.63 7.52
CA GLY A 187 -5.39 -9.22 7.61
C GLY A 187 -4.27 -9.02 8.62
N ILE A 188 -3.16 -8.43 8.19
CA ILE A 188 -1.90 -8.42 8.96
C ILE A 188 -2.07 -7.82 10.37
N HIS A 189 -2.95 -6.83 10.52
CA HIS A 189 -3.27 -6.17 11.80
C HIS A 189 -3.96 -7.07 12.82
N ASN A 190 -4.57 -8.18 12.39
CA ASN A 190 -5.21 -9.16 13.27
C ASN A 190 -4.20 -10.16 13.86
N PHE A 191 -2.95 -10.17 13.38
CA PHE A 191 -1.89 -11.07 13.83
C PHE A 191 -0.82 -10.31 14.60
N ALA A 192 -0.26 -10.94 15.63
CA ALA A 192 0.96 -10.45 16.26
C ALA A 192 2.17 -10.59 15.31
N ASN A 193 3.15 -9.68 15.42
CA ASN A 193 4.42 -9.80 14.70
C ASN A 193 5.41 -10.66 15.49
N ASP A 194 5.67 -11.88 15.01
CA ASP A 194 6.79 -12.68 15.47
C ASP A 194 8.04 -12.36 14.63
N ARG A 195 8.93 -11.52 15.20
CA ARG A 195 10.20 -11.11 14.57
C ARG A 195 11.14 -12.30 14.29
N TYR A 196 11.13 -13.33 15.13
CA TYR A 196 11.90 -14.54 14.91
C TYR A 196 11.33 -15.36 13.75
N ARG A 197 10.01 -15.40 13.61
CA ARG A 197 9.32 -16.07 12.50
C ARG A 197 9.63 -15.38 11.17
N GLY A 198 9.72 -14.05 11.19
CA GLY A 198 10.24 -13.26 10.08
C GLY A 198 11.68 -13.66 9.75
N LEU A 199 12.60 -13.58 10.71
CA LEU A 199 14.01 -13.92 10.49
C LEU A 199 14.24 -15.36 10.06
N MET A 200 13.46 -16.31 10.54
CA MET A 200 13.52 -17.70 10.10
C MET A 200 13.31 -17.84 8.58
N TYR A 201 12.41 -17.04 8.00
CA TYR A 201 12.23 -16.99 6.55
C TYR A 201 13.48 -16.46 5.83
N PHE A 202 14.14 -15.44 6.37
CA PHE A 202 15.33 -14.82 5.79
C PHE A 202 16.64 -15.56 6.14
N SER A 203 16.64 -16.50 7.06
CA SER A 203 17.82 -17.33 7.37
C SER A 203 17.86 -18.66 6.60
N ARG A 204 16.80 -18.95 5.83
CA ARG A 204 16.78 -20.05 4.85
C ARG A 204 17.88 -19.85 3.82
N ASP A 205 18.45 -20.96 3.34
CA ASP A 205 19.59 -21.01 2.43
C ASP A 205 20.91 -20.45 3.02
N VAL A 206 20.92 -20.01 4.28
CA VAL A 206 22.11 -19.51 4.99
C VAL A 206 22.59 -20.50 6.05
N GLY A 207 21.73 -20.83 7.03
CA GLY A 207 22.05 -21.78 8.10
C GLY A 207 21.21 -23.04 8.11
N TRP A 208 20.13 -23.06 7.32
CA TRP A 208 19.16 -24.15 7.30
C TRP A 208 18.27 -24.08 6.04
N ASN A 209 17.47 -25.11 5.77
CA ASN A 209 16.38 -25.07 4.80
C ASN A 209 15.22 -26.00 5.21
N LYS A 210 14.09 -25.91 4.50
CA LYS A 210 13.00 -26.86 4.68
C LYS A 210 13.50 -28.30 4.45
N PRO A 211 13.23 -29.25 5.37
CA PRO A 211 13.54 -30.65 5.16
C PRO A 211 12.68 -31.23 4.03
N LYS A 212 13.12 -32.36 3.47
CA LYS A 212 12.37 -33.06 2.41
C LYS A 212 11.01 -33.55 2.90
N GLN A 213 10.95 -33.99 4.15
CA GLN A 213 9.69 -34.37 4.80
C GLN A 213 9.05 -33.09 5.36
N PRO A 214 7.82 -32.73 4.96
CA PRO A 214 7.15 -31.55 5.51
C PRO A 214 7.00 -31.65 7.02
N VAL A 215 7.26 -30.55 7.72
CA VAL A 215 7.05 -30.40 9.16
C VAL A 215 6.06 -29.25 9.36
N PRO A 216 4.85 -29.49 9.90
CA PRO A 216 3.90 -28.42 10.22
C PRO A 216 4.54 -27.41 11.16
N PHE A 217 4.30 -26.11 10.93
CA PHE A 217 4.84 -25.01 11.75
C PHE A 217 6.37 -25.02 11.96
N LEU A 218 7.13 -25.64 11.05
CA LEU A 218 8.59 -25.80 11.11
C LEU A 218 9.35 -24.55 11.60
N GLU A 219 9.07 -23.38 11.04
CA GLU A 219 9.75 -22.15 11.44
C GLU A 219 9.43 -21.75 12.88
N PHE A 220 8.21 -21.99 13.37
CA PHE A 220 7.82 -21.65 14.74
C PHE A 220 8.49 -22.54 15.79
N TYR A 221 8.70 -23.82 15.50
CA TYR A 221 9.53 -24.66 16.37
C TYR A 221 10.96 -24.10 16.51
N TRP A 222 11.55 -23.62 15.41
CA TRP A 222 12.84 -22.93 15.46
C TRP A 222 12.77 -21.62 16.25
N THR A 223 11.68 -20.83 16.15
CA THR A 223 11.58 -19.57 16.91
C THR A 223 11.61 -19.80 18.41
N ARG A 224 11.00 -20.88 18.91
CA ARG A 224 11.01 -21.23 20.34
C ARG A 224 12.42 -21.47 20.88
N GLU A 225 13.32 -22.07 20.09
CA GLU A 225 14.72 -22.25 20.48
C GLU A 225 15.56 -21.00 20.29
N LEU A 226 15.32 -20.26 19.21
CA LEU A 226 16.10 -19.07 18.89
C LEU A 226 15.90 -17.93 19.88
N ARG A 227 14.68 -17.75 20.39
CA ARG A 227 14.37 -16.76 21.44
C ARG A 227 15.23 -16.92 22.69
N LYS A 228 15.66 -18.15 23.00
CA LYS A 228 16.51 -18.47 24.15
C LYS A 228 17.99 -18.13 23.90
N LYS A 229 18.39 -17.89 22.63
CA LYS A 229 19.80 -17.83 22.20
C LYS A 229 20.19 -16.52 21.52
N VAL A 230 19.25 -15.86 20.87
CA VAL A 230 19.46 -14.62 20.14
C VAL A 230 18.43 -13.60 20.62
N ASP A 231 18.90 -12.52 21.20
CA ASP A 231 18.05 -11.39 21.54
C ASP A 231 18.03 -10.40 20.37
N LEU A 232 16.88 -10.30 19.71
CA LEU A 232 16.70 -9.49 18.51
C LEU A 232 16.66 -7.99 18.80
N ASP A 233 16.51 -7.56 20.04
CA ASP A 233 16.53 -6.14 20.39
C ASP A 233 17.95 -5.54 20.25
N ASN A 234 18.97 -6.38 20.16
CA ASN A 234 20.35 -5.97 19.88
C ASN A 234 20.64 -5.69 18.40
N PHE A 235 19.65 -5.83 17.51
CA PHE A 235 19.84 -5.65 16.06
C PHE A 235 18.84 -4.64 15.50
N ASP A 236 19.33 -3.76 14.64
CA ASP A 236 18.48 -2.88 13.85
C ASP A 236 17.88 -3.65 12.66
N LEU A 237 16.63 -4.08 12.79
CA LEU A 237 15.91 -4.78 11.73
C LEU A 237 15.31 -3.83 10.66
N ASN A 238 15.71 -2.56 10.66
CA ASN A 238 15.28 -1.55 9.70
C ASN A 238 16.43 -1.01 8.83
N SER A 239 17.65 -1.52 8.98
CA SER A 239 18.78 -1.24 8.08
C SER A 239 19.34 -2.52 7.45
N MET A 240 20.01 -2.38 6.31
CA MET A 240 20.61 -3.52 5.60
C MET A 240 21.66 -4.21 6.48
N ASP A 241 22.54 -3.42 7.10
CA ASP A 241 23.64 -3.94 7.91
C ASP A 241 23.11 -4.60 9.20
N GLY A 242 22.18 -3.96 9.90
CA GLY A 242 21.58 -4.53 11.11
C GLY A 242 20.80 -5.82 10.82
N TYR A 243 20.07 -5.88 9.71
CA TYR A 243 19.37 -7.09 9.29
C TYR A 243 20.33 -8.22 8.88
N ALA A 244 21.43 -7.87 8.21
CA ALA A 244 22.49 -8.82 7.86
C ALA A 244 23.11 -9.45 9.11
N GLU A 245 23.41 -8.65 10.14
CA GLU A 245 23.93 -9.15 11.41
C GLU A 245 22.93 -10.04 12.14
N ALA A 246 21.63 -9.70 12.11
CA ALA A 246 20.59 -10.54 12.68
C ALA A 246 20.49 -11.91 11.98
N ILE A 247 20.58 -11.96 10.65
CA ILE A 247 20.62 -13.22 9.89
C ILE A 247 21.86 -14.03 10.28
N LYS A 248 23.05 -13.40 10.32
CA LYS A 248 24.30 -14.08 10.72
C LYS A 248 24.21 -14.67 12.12
N ALA A 249 23.75 -13.89 13.10
CA ALA A 249 23.58 -14.34 14.47
C ALA A 249 22.59 -15.51 14.57
N THR A 250 21.45 -15.39 13.88
CA THR A 250 20.42 -16.44 13.82
C THR A 250 20.99 -17.73 13.21
N SER A 251 21.66 -17.64 12.05
CA SER A 251 22.25 -18.81 11.40
C SER A 251 23.36 -19.44 12.23
N LYS A 252 24.23 -18.65 12.88
CA LYS A 252 25.25 -19.16 13.81
C LYS A 252 24.61 -19.88 15.00
N ALA A 253 23.54 -19.31 15.56
CA ALA A 253 22.79 -19.95 16.64
C ALA A 253 22.24 -21.30 16.17
N ILE A 254 21.55 -21.36 15.02
CA ILE A 254 21.06 -22.60 14.42
C ILE A 254 22.17 -23.63 14.29
N LEU A 255 23.29 -23.29 13.62
CA LEU A 255 24.40 -24.21 13.36
C LEU A 255 25.10 -24.73 14.63
N SER A 256 25.06 -23.96 15.72
CA SER A 256 25.64 -24.37 17.00
C SER A 256 24.73 -25.31 17.82
N MET A 257 23.45 -25.45 17.45
CA MET A 257 22.52 -26.28 18.22
C MET A 257 22.78 -27.76 17.98
N ASN A 258 22.71 -28.53 19.08
CA ASN A 258 22.72 -29.98 19.06
C ASN A 258 21.63 -30.49 20.02
N THR A 259 20.44 -30.72 19.48
CA THR A 259 19.29 -31.25 20.20
C THR A 259 18.49 -32.19 19.31
N SER A 260 17.84 -33.18 19.90
CA SER A 260 16.86 -34.07 19.27
C SER A 260 15.42 -33.58 19.44
N ASN A 261 15.23 -32.39 20.02
CA ASN A 261 13.92 -31.85 20.34
C ASN A 261 13.87 -30.33 20.12
N VAL A 262 13.91 -29.89 18.85
CA VAL A 262 13.86 -28.47 18.51
C VAL A 262 12.48 -27.91 18.84
N GLY A 263 12.38 -27.02 19.83
CA GLY A 263 11.14 -26.31 20.14
C GLY A 263 10.00 -27.20 20.62
N GLU A 264 10.31 -28.36 21.20
CA GLU A 264 9.34 -29.40 21.62
C GLU A 264 8.69 -30.18 20.45
N SER A 265 9.30 -30.16 19.27
CA SER A 265 8.82 -30.93 18.09
C SER A 265 9.10 -32.43 18.13
N ASN A 266 9.93 -32.92 19.06
CA ASN A 266 10.55 -34.25 19.04
C ASN A 266 11.39 -34.55 17.79
N LEU A 267 11.82 -33.52 17.06
CA LEU A 267 12.70 -33.63 15.89
C LEU A 267 14.07 -33.05 16.20
N SER A 268 15.10 -33.70 15.67
CA SER A 268 16.47 -33.22 15.74
C SER A 268 16.73 -32.03 14.84
N VAL A 269 17.79 -31.28 15.15
CA VAL A 269 18.25 -30.17 14.30
C VAL A 269 18.44 -30.58 12.83
N LYS A 270 18.90 -31.80 12.55
CA LYS A 270 19.06 -32.32 11.18
C LYS A 270 17.72 -32.62 10.50
N GLU A 271 16.78 -33.22 11.22
CA GLU A 271 15.41 -33.44 10.72
C GLU A 271 14.67 -32.12 10.48
N MET A 272 15.04 -31.09 11.24
CA MET A 272 14.53 -29.72 11.10
C MET A 272 15.30 -28.89 10.06
N GLY A 273 16.22 -29.51 9.31
CA GLY A 273 16.87 -28.94 8.14
C GLY A 273 18.08 -28.05 8.39
N GLN A 274 18.71 -28.15 9.57
CA GLN A 274 19.99 -27.50 9.88
C GLN A 274 21.07 -27.91 8.87
N PHE A 275 21.89 -26.94 8.43
CA PHE A 275 23.05 -27.21 7.60
C PHE A 275 24.27 -27.64 8.42
N SER A 276 25.29 -28.17 7.74
CA SER A 276 26.59 -28.46 8.36
C SER A 276 27.45 -27.22 8.57
N GLU A 277 27.21 -26.15 7.81
CA GLU A 277 28.01 -24.93 7.81
C GLU A 277 27.21 -23.74 7.29
N PHE A 278 27.73 -22.54 7.58
CA PHE A 278 27.17 -21.27 7.12
C PHE A 278 27.38 -21.09 5.61
N LYS A 279 26.33 -20.67 4.89
CA LYS A 279 26.37 -20.47 3.44
C LYS A 279 26.39 -18.98 3.08
N GLN A 280 27.59 -18.43 2.90
CA GLN A 280 27.80 -17.02 2.53
C GLN A 280 27.05 -16.62 1.25
N LYS A 281 27.05 -17.47 0.22
CA LYS A 281 26.31 -17.22 -1.03
C LYS A 281 24.80 -17.01 -0.82
N GLY A 282 24.21 -17.72 0.15
CA GLY A 282 22.81 -17.54 0.52
C GLY A 282 22.57 -16.15 1.10
N LEU A 283 23.45 -15.71 2.00
CA LEU A 283 23.39 -14.37 2.60
C LEU A 283 23.56 -13.28 1.53
N ASP A 284 24.55 -13.41 0.66
CA ASP A 284 24.82 -12.42 -0.40
C ASP A 284 23.60 -12.26 -1.34
N LYS A 285 22.92 -13.37 -1.67
CA LYS A 285 21.70 -13.35 -2.50
C LYS A 285 20.53 -12.61 -1.83
N LEU A 286 20.44 -12.64 -0.50
CA LEU A 286 19.39 -11.97 0.25
C LEU A 286 19.62 -10.45 0.34
N LEU A 287 20.88 -10.05 0.54
CA LEU A 287 21.29 -8.67 0.82
C LEU A 287 21.60 -7.84 -0.43
N LYS A 288 21.80 -8.46 -1.60
CA LYS A 288 22.03 -7.71 -2.84
C LYS A 288 20.88 -6.76 -3.16
N LYS A 289 21.15 -5.73 -3.97
CA LYS A 289 20.11 -4.88 -4.57
C LYS A 289 19.11 -5.74 -5.36
N GLY A 290 17.81 -5.52 -5.14
CA GLY A 290 16.74 -6.39 -5.66
C GLY A 290 16.67 -7.77 -4.98
N GLY A 291 17.39 -7.96 -3.87
CA GLY A 291 17.28 -9.12 -2.99
C GLY A 291 16.07 -9.01 -2.07
N LYS A 292 15.78 -10.08 -1.32
CA LYS A 292 14.59 -10.12 -0.46
C LYS A 292 14.64 -9.06 0.65
N VAL A 293 15.82 -8.84 1.25
CA VAL A 293 15.99 -7.86 2.33
C VAL A 293 15.87 -6.44 1.78
N ASP A 294 16.41 -6.17 0.58
CA ASP A 294 16.26 -4.88 -0.11
C ASP A 294 14.78 -4.51 -0.35
N TYR A 295 13.99 -5.43 -0.92
CA TYR A 295 12.55 -5.18 -1.13
C TYR A 295 11.80 -4.94 0.19
N MET A 296 12.08 -5.75 1.22
CA MET A 296 11.46 -5.61 2.53
C MET A 296 11.78 -4.26 3.17
N LEU A 297 13.06 -3.84 3.19
CA LEU A 297 13.48 -2.58 3.79
C LEU A 297 12.95 -1.36 3.03
N ARG A 298 12.88 -1.45 1.69
CA ARG A 298 12.25 -0.40 0.88
C ARG A 298 10.77 -0.26 1.18
N TYR A 299 10.05 -1.38 1.34
CA TYR A 299 8.64 -1.36 1.72
C TYR A 299 8.45 -0.84 3.15
N LYS A 300 9.30 -1.25 4.10
CA LYS A 300 9.29 -0.68 5.45
C LYS A 300 9.50 0.82 5.41
N THR A 301 10.52 1.30 4.70
CA THR A 301 10.84 2.73 4.57
C THR A 301 9.69 3.53 3.93
N SER A 302 9.03 2.97 2.91
CA SER A 302 7.87 3.63 2.29
C SER A 302 6.65 3.62 3.22
N ALA A 303 6.46 2.56 3.99
CA ALA A 303 5.39 2.44 4.98
C ALA A 303 5.66 3.25 6.28
N SER A 304 6.93 3.47 6.64
CA SER A 304 7.37 4.07 7.92
C SER A 304 7.73 5.54 7.85
N GLY A 305 7.46 6.23 6.73
CA GLY A 305 7.38 7.69 6.73
C GLY A 305 8.70 8.46 6.70
N ASN A 306 9.59 8.17 5.74
CA ASN A 306 10.44 9.23 5.19
C ASN A 306 9.58 10.18 4.30
N GLY A 307 8.61 10.87 4.91
CA GLY A 307 7.60 11.73 4.25
C GLY A 307 6.40 10.98 3.66
N LEU A 308 6.61 9.76 3.17
CA LEU A 308 5.56 8.96 2.48
C LEU A 308 4.34 8.63 3.35
N SER A 309 4.49 8.30 4.64
CA SER A 309 3.33 7.95 5.48
C SER A 309 2.50 9.16 5.92
N TYR A 310 3.11 10.35 6.03
CA TYR A 310 2.35 11.58 6.26
C TYR A 310 1.54 11.90 5.01
N ASP A 311 2.16 11.91 3.84
CA ASP A 311 1.50 12.23 2.57
C ASP A 311 0.44 11.21 2.13
N LEU A 312 0.60 9.93 2.48
CA LEU A 312 -0.44 8.89 2.30
C LEU A 312 -1.59 8.99 3.32
N SER A 313 -1.38 9.68 4.45
CA SER A 313 -2.43 9.99 5.43
C SER A 313 -3.13 11.34 5.18
N VAL A 314 -2.61 12.13 4.23
CA VAL A 314 -3.22 13.40 3.82
C VAL A 314 -4.61 13.14 3.26
N LYS A 315 -5.59 13.87 3.78
CA LYS A 315 -6.97 13.80 3.30
C LYS A 315 -7.01 14.21 1.83
N HIS A 316 -7.60 13.36 1.00
CA HIS A 316 -8.04 13.73 -0.35
C HIS A 316 -9.54 14.06 -0.32
N ALA A 317 -10.02 14.75 -1.33
CA ALA A 317 -11.43 15.07 -1.45
C ALA A 317 -12.26 13.76 -1.40
N PRO A 318 -13.39 13.72 -0.66
CA PRO A 318 -14.18 12.50 -0.48
C PRO A 318 -14.72 11.89 -1.78
N THR A 319 -14.79 12.69 -2.83
CA THR A 319 -15.26 12.31 -4.17
C THR A 319 -14.20 11.57 -4.98
N LEU A 320 -12.94 11.56 -4.54
CA LEU A 320 -11.83 10.92 -5.25
C LEU A 320 -11.64 9.48 -4.80
N LYS A 321 -11.22 8.64 -5.75
CA LYS A 321 -10.82 7.26 -5.51
C LYS A 321 -9.33 7.11 -5.78
N MET A 322 -8.62 6.49 -4.84
CA MET A 322 -7.28 6.01 -5.10
C MET A 322 -7.35 4.87 -6.12
N LEU A 323 -6.73 5.05 -7.29
CA LEU A 323 -6.56 3.97 -8.26
C LEU A 323 -5.36 3.10 -7.87
N ASP A 324 -4.32 3.72 -7.34
CA ASP A 324 -3.14 3.08 -6.78
C ASP A 324 -2.54 3.98 -5.67
N THR A 325 -1.37 3.64 -5.13
CA THR A 325 -0.72 4.40 -4.03
C THR A 325 -0.29 5.82 -4.39
N THR A 326 -0.34 6.17 -5.68
CA THR A 326 0.21 7.39 -6.29
C THR A 326 -0.74 8.05 -7.30
N THR A 327 -1.96 7.55 -7.44
CA THR A 327 -2.94 8.08 -8.41
C THR A 327 -4.31 8.22 -7.76
N LEU A 328 -4.84 9.44 -7.77
CA LEU A 328 -6.22 9.77 -7.39
C LEU A 328 -7.03 10.07 -8.65
N ALA A 329 -8.24 9.52 -8.74
CA ALA A 329 -9.15 9.79 -9.83
C ALA A 329 -10.48 10.37 -9.34
N ALA A 330 -10.93 11.43 -10.01
CA ALA A 330 -12.27 11.99 -9.92
C ALA A 330 -13.23 11.26 -10.87
N ASN A 331 -14.52 11.28 -10.54
CA ASN A 331 -15.57 10.73 -11.41
C ASN A 331 -15.88 11.63 -12.61
N MET A 332 -15.36 12.86 -12.64
CA MET A 332 -15.55 13.85 -13.70
C MET A 332 -14.21 14.48 -14.06
N SER A 333 -14.13 15.09 -15.25
CA SER A 333 -12.94 15.83 -15.65
C SER A 333 -12.79 17.09 -14.81
N TYR A 334 -11.56 17.41 -14.40
CA TYR A 334 -11.28 18.72 -13.79
C TYR A 334 -11.44 19.85 -14.80
N ASN A 335 -11.33 19.57 -16.10
CA ASN A 335 -11.65 20.51 -17.17
C ASN A 335 -13.16 20.75 -17.34
N ASP A 336 -14.04 20.06 -16.61
CA ASP A 336 -15.46 20.42 -16.58
C ASP A 336 -15.71 21.71 -15.78
N TYR A 337 -14.78 22.08 -14.90
CA TYR A 337 -14.83 23.35 -14.16
C TYR A 337 -14.32 24.51 -15.03
N PRO A 338 -15.01 25.66 -15.05
CA PRO A 338 -14.47 26.85 -15.70
C PRO A 338 -13.31 27.41 -14.88
N ALA A 339 -12.31 28.02 -15.53
CA ALA A 339 -11.21 28.70 -14.83
C ALA A 339 -11.73 29.78 -13.85
N VAL A 340 -12.75 30.54 -14.28
CA VAL A 340 -13.41 31.60 -13.51
C VAL A 340 -14.87 31.20 -13.27
N SER A 341 -15.30 31.23 -12.01
CA SER A 341 -16.67 30.98 -11.58
C SER A 341 -17.62 32.13 -11.97
N GLN A 342 -18.92 31.93 -11.81
CA GLN A 342 -19.92 32.98 -12.09
C GLN A 342 -19.76 34.21 -11.18
N ASP A 343 -19.21 34.03 -9.98
CA ASP A 343 -19.01 35.10 -9.01
C ASP A 343 -17.69 35.87 -9.23
N GLY A 344 -16.90 35.49 -10.25
CA GLY A 344 -15.64 36.16 -10.63
C GLY A 344 -14.39 35.62 -9.94
N ASP A 345 -14.55 34.76 -8.93
CA ASP A 345 -13.44 34.03 -8.31
C ASP A 345 -12.95 32.90 -9.23
N ILE A 346 -11.66 32.54 -9.14
CA ILE A 346 -11.13 31.39 -9.89
C ILE A 346 -11.49 30.08 -9.21
N ASN A 347 -11.66 29.01 -9.99
CA ASN A 347 -11.65 27.65 -9.46
C ASN A 347 -10.20 27.19 -9.40
N ALA A 348 -9.77 26.65 -8.26
CA ALA A 348 -8.44 26.06 -8.11
C ALA A 348 -8.54 24.60 -7.69
N ILE A 349 -7.83 23.73 -8.39
CA ILE A 349 -7.68 22.31 -8.04
C ILE A 349 -6.51 22.20 -7.07
N VAL A 350 -6.76 21.80 -5.83
CA VAL A 350 -5.69 21.69 -4.83
C VAL A 350 -4.90 20.40 -5.03
N GLU A 351 -3.63 20.47 -5.41
CA GLU A 351 -2.81 19.28 -5.67
C GLU A 351 -1.96 18.92 -4.43
N ILE A 352 -1.42 19.93 -3.77
CA ILE A 352 -0.55 19.80 -2.59
C ILE A 352 -1.16 20.62 -1.45
N PRO A 353 -1.80 19.96 -0.47
CA PRO A 353 -2.33 20.65 0.70
C PRO A 353 -1.24 21.35 1.52
N ALA A 354 -1.60 22.48 2.14
CA ALA A 354 -0.67 23.22 3.01
C ALA A 354 -0.10 22.30 4.11
N GLY A 355 1.22 22.37 4.31
CA GLY A 355 1.98 21.59 5.28
C GLY A 355 2.45 20.22 4.78
N THR A 356 2.20 19.86 3.51
CA THR A 356 2.56 18.56 2.92
C THR A 356 3.75 18.68 1.95
N SER A 357 4.44 17.57 1.64
CA SER A 357 5.71 17.60 0.88
C SER A 357 5.70 16.73 -0.38
N ALA A 358 4.71 15.86 -0.56
CA ALA A 358 4.57 15.08 -1.78
C ALA A 358 4.21 15.98 -2.96
N LYS A 359 4.99 15.91 -4.04
CA LYS A 359 4.69 16.63 -5.28
C LYS A 359 3.65 15.85 -6.08
N TRP A 360 2.39 16.19 -5.88
CA TRP A 360 1.28 15.75 -6.71
C TRP A 360 0.97 16.82 -7.76
N GLU A 361 0.46 16.40 -8.90
CA GLU A 361 0.09 17.27 -10.01
C GLU A 361 -1.11 16.70 -10.78
N LEU A 362 -1.88 17.56 -11.45
CA LEU A 362 -2.86 17.12 -12.43
C LEU A 362 -2.18 16.28 -13.52
N SER A 363 -2.77 15.14 -13.87
CA SER A 363 -2.22 14.27 -14.91
C SER A 363 -2.31 14.93 -16.27
N LYS A 364 -1.18 14.95 -16.98
CA LYS A 364 -1.06 15.46 -18.36
C LYS A 364 -1.77 14.59 -19.40
N VAL A 365 -2.16 13.37 -19.02
CA VAL A 365 -2.79 12.39 -19.91
C VAL A 365 -4.27 12.19 -19.59
N HIS A 366 -4.63 12.23 -18.30
CA HIS A 366 -5.99 12.00 -17.83
C HIS A 366 -6.45 13.20 -17.00
N ASP A 367 -7.29 14.04 -17.59
CA ASP A 367 -7.77 15.29 -16.98
C ASP A 367 -8.70 15.12 -15.78
N ASN A 368 -8.99 13.89 -15.37
CA ASN A 368 -9.70 13.54 -14.13
C ASN A 368 -8.78 12.95 -13.05
N GLN A 369 -7.46 12.93 -13.26
CA GLN A 369 -6.51 12.31 -12.33
C GLN A 369 -5.52 13.30 -11.75
N ILE A 370 -5.19 13.13 -10.47
CA ILE A 370 -4.06 13.78 -9.81
C ILE A 370 -3.06 12.68 -9.46
N ILE A 371 -1.83 12.83 -9.93
CA ILE A 371 -0.78 11.84 -9.82
C ILE A 371 0.38 12.35 -8.98
N TRP A 372 1.01 11.46 -8.24
CA TRP A 372 2.25 11.74 -7.55
C TRP A 372 3.39 11.70 -8.57
N GLU A 373 4.07 12.82 -8.78
CA GLU A 373 5.19 12.88 -9.72
C GLU A 373 6.32 11.91 -9.32
N TYR A 374 6.92 11.26 -10.30
CA TYR A 374 8.09 10.40 -10.12
C TYR A 374 9.36 11.10 -10.57
N LYS A 375 10.40 11.08 -9.73
CA LYS A 375 11.76 11.50 -10.10
C LYS A 375 12.74 10.36 -9.82
N LYS A 376 13.50 9.94 -10.84
CA LYS A 376 14.43 8.79 -10.76
C LYS A 376 13.76 7.51 -10.25
N ASN A 377 12.57 7.20 -10.78
CA ASN A 377 11.74 6.04 -10.45
C ASN A 377 11.31 5.95 -8.96
N LYS A 378 11.16 7.09 -8.29
CA LYS A 378 10.60 7.18 -6.94
C LYS A 378 9.59 8.33 -6.88
N PRO A 379 8.50 8.20 -6.10
CA PRO A 379 7.60 9.32 -5.83
C PRO A 379 8.41 10.50 -5.28
N ARG A 380 8.21 11.68 -5.85
CA ARG A 380 8.96 12.88 -5.48
C ARG A 380 8.39 13.46 -4.20
N ILE A 381 9.23 13.52 -3.19
CA ILE A 381 9.04 14.35 -2.00
C ILE A 381 9.93 15.58 -2.17
N VAL A 382 9.38 16.77 -1.95
CA VAL A 382 10.18 17.98 -1.79
C VAL A 382 11.06 17.82 -0.54
N ASN A 383 12.38 17.81 -0.74
CA ASN A 383 13.35 17.62 0.33
C ASN A 383 13.63 18.95 1.06
N TYR A 384 12.57 19.53 1.63
CA TYR A 384 12.58 20.78 2.37
C TYR A 384 11.43 20.76 3.40
N LEU A 385 11.01 21.92 3.90
CA LEU A 385 9.76 22.04 4.64
C LEU A 385 8.56 21.75 3.70
N GLY A 386 7.43 21.31 4.27
CA GLY A 386 6.18 21.21 3.51
C GLY A 386 5.76 22.55 2.93
N TYR A 387 4.89 22.51 1.92
CA TYR A 387 4.41 23.73 1.26
C TYR A 387 3.74 24.66 2.28
N PRO A 388 4.09 25.95 2.33
CA PRO A 388 3.60 26.87 3.36
C PRO A 388 2.13 27.28 3.17
N ALA A 389 1.58 27.02 1.99
CA ALA A 389 0.21 27.30 1.59
C ALA A 389 -0.29 26.15 0.69
N ASN A 390 -1.59 26.09 0.40
CA ASN A 390 -2.07 25.10 -0.56
C ASN A 390 -1.54 25.46 -1.95
N TYR A 391 -1.25 24.44 -2.75
CA TYR A 391 -0.72 24.60 -4.10
C TYR A 391 -1.51 23.75 -5.07
N GLY A 392 -1.71 24.25 -6.27
CA GLY A 392 -2.25 23.46 -7.36
C GLY A 392 -2.47 24.29 -8.61
N SER A 393 -3.47 23.92 -9.39
CA SER A 393 -3.65 24.41 -10.76
C SER A 393 -5.02 25.03 -11.02
N ILE A 394 -5.11 25.89 -12.05
CA ILE A 394 -6.36 26.48 -12.52
C ILE A 394 -6.85 25.72 -13.77
N PRO A 395 -8.05 25.12 -13.76
CA PRO A 395 -8.58 24.36 -14.90
C PRO A 395 -8.78 25.25 -16.12
N ARG A 396 -8.73 24.67 -17.33
CA ARG A 396 -8.90 25.39 -18.60
C ARG A 396 -7.95 26.59 -18.77
N THR A 397 -6.71 26.40 -18.35
CA THR A 397 -5.62 27.33 -18.61
C THR A 397 -4.46 26.52 -19.16
N ALA A 398 -3.72 27.09 -20.10
CA ALA A 398 -2.43 26.60 -20.53
C ALA A 398 -1.67 27.79 -21.13
N LEU A 399 -0.43 28.00 -20.70
CA LEU A 399 0.38 29.09 -21.23
C LEU A 399 1.56 28.52 -22.05
N PRO A 400 1.66 28.81 -23.35
CA PRO A 400 2.76 28.34 -24.17
C PRO A 400 4.12 28.88 -23.68
N LYS A 401 5.20 28.13 -23.95
CA LYS A 401 6.58 28.54 -23.61
C LYS A 401 6.99 29.91 -24.13
N GLU A 402 6.49 30.30 -25.30
CA GLU A 402 6.73 31.61 -25.90
C GLU A 402 6.11 32.78 -25.12
N PHE A 403 5.14 32.51 -24.25
CA PHE A 403 4.50 33.49 -23.36
C PHE A 403 4.88 33.28 -21.89
N GLY A 404 5.89 32.44 -21.60
CA GLY A 404 6.41 32.23 -20.25
C GLY A 404 5.63 31.22 -19.42
N GLY A 405 4.99 30.22 -20.05
CA GLY A 405 4.50 29.01 -19.36
C GLY A 405 5.28 27.77 -19.78
N ASP A 406 4.84 26.59 -19.33
CA ASP A 406 5.47 25.30 -19.64
C ASP A 406 4.55 24.35 -20.43
N GLY A 407 3.35 24.83 -20.78
CA GLY A 407 2.28 24.05 -21.41
C GLY A 407 1.38 23.30 -20.41
N ASP A 408 1.67 23.39 -19.12
CA ASP A 408 0.81 22.90 -18.05
C ASP A 408 -0.23 23.98 -17.65
N PRO A 409 -1.29 23.60 -16.92
CA PRO A 409 -2.21 24.56 -16.32
C PRO A 409 -1.50 25.55 -15.39
N LEU A 410 -2.00 26.79 -15.32
CA LEU A 410 -1.40 27.82 -14.48
C LEU A 410 -1.39 27.41 -13.00
N ASP A 411 -0.23 27.56 -12.37
CA ASP A 411 -0.04 27.32 -10.96
C ASP A 411 -0.63 28.43 -10.09
N VAL A 412 -1.23 28.03 -8.97
CA VAL A 412 -1.76 28.94 -7.96
C VAL A 412 -1.37 28.51 -6.55
N ILE A 413 -0.90 29.48 -5.77
CA ILE A 413 -0.66 29.39 -4.33
C ILE A 413 -1.87 29.98 -3.62
N ILE A 414 -2.48 29.21 -2.73
CA ILE A 414 -3.76 29.54 -2.10
C ILE A 414 -3.58 29.70 -0.59
N LEU A 415 -3.71 30.93 -0.11
CA LEU A 415 -3.60 31.29 1.31
C LEU A 415 -4.90 30.95 2.06
N GLY A 416 -4.76 30.20 3.16
CA GLY A 416 -5.87 29.74 3.99
C GLY A 416 -5.53 28.50 4.80
N GLN A 417 -6.54 27.87 5.43
CA GLN A 417 -6.36 26.55 6.02
C GLN A 417 -5.98 25.49 4.97
N SER A 418 -5.41 24.38 5.42
CA SER A 418 -5.12 23.22 4.57
C SER A 418 -6.40 22.65 3.96
N VAL A 419 -6.42 22.47 2.64
CA VAL A 419 -7.55 21.94 1.86
C VAL A 419 -7.20 20.53 1.37
N PRO A 420 -8.14 19.56 1.43
CA PRO A 420 -7.92 18.21 0.91
C PRO A 420 -7.43 18.17 -0.55
N ARG A 421 -6.57 17.20 -0.84
CA ARG A 421 -6.04 16.98 -2.20
C ARG A 421 -7.16 16.65 -3.19
N GLY A 422 -7.14 17.32 -4.33
CA GLY A 422 -8.07 17.29 -5.45
C GLY A 422 -9.44 17.88 -5.18
N GLU A 423 -9.60 18.62 -4.09
CA GLU A 423 -10.75 19.49 -3.93
C GLU A 423 -10.64 20.68 -4.88
N VAL A 424 -11.76 21.05 -5.51
CA VAL A 424 -11.88 22.27 -6.31
C VAL A 424 -12.52 23.34 -5.46
N VAL A 425 -11.78 24.42 -5.19
CA VAL A 425 -12.22 25.48 -4.28
C VAL A 425 -12.27 26.84 -4.98
N PRO A 426 -13.23 27.71 -4.62
CA PRO A 426 -13.25 29.09 -5.07
C PRO A 426 -12.12 29.88 -4.41
N VAL A 427 -11.35 30.60 -5.21
CA VAL A 427 -10.18 31.37 -4.77
C VAL A 427 -10.26 32.76 -5.35
N ARG A 428 -10.10 33.78 -4.50
CA ARG A 428 -9.97 35.16 -4.97
C ARG A 428 -8.52 35.41 -5.34
N LEU A 429 -8.28 35.73 -6.61
CA LEU A 429 -6.96 36.09 -7.12
C LEU A 429 -6.57 37.50 -6.65
N ILE A 430 -5.39 37.69 -6.07
CA ILE A 430 -4.98 38.98 -5.47
C ILE A 430 -3.61 39.48 -5.94
N ALA A 431 -2.74 38.59 -6.44
CA ALA A 431 -1.37 38.92 -6.82
C ALA A 431 -0.74 37.83 -7.71
N VAL A 432 0.47 38.09 -8.18
CA VAL A 432 1.35 37.11 -8.82
C VAL A 432 2.76 37.25 -8.25
N MET A 433 3.41 36.13 -7.94
CA MET A 433 4.83 36.08 -7.59
C MET A 433 5.62 35.80 -8.87
N LYS A 434 6.53 36.71 -9.22
CA LYS A 434 7.36 36.57 -10.42
C LYS A 434 8.56 35.68 -10.13
N MET A 435 8.63 34.55 -10.81
CA MET A 435 9.65 33.53 -10.56
C MET A 435 10.33 33.13 -11.87
N ILE A 436 11.63 32.92 -11.79
CA ILE A 436 12.45 32.34 -12.84
C ILE A 436 12.96 31.00 -12.31
N ASP A 437 12.74 29.92 -13.06
CA ASP A 437 13.17 28.56 -12.74
C ASP A 437 14.10 28.04 -13.84
N ASP A 438 15.38 27.84 -13.53
CA ASP A 438 16.41 27.44 -14.49
C ASP A 438 16.47 28.34 -15.77
N GLY A 439 16.12 29.61 -15.62
CA GLY A 439 16.11 30.61 -16.69
C GLY A 439 14.81 30.69 -17.50
N GLU A 440 13.83 29.83 -17.23
CA GLU A 440 12.48 29.93 -17.80
C GLU A 440 11.56 30.74 -16.85
N GLN A 441 10.64 31.53 -17.41
CA GLN A 441 9.65 32.25 -16.62
C GLN A 441 8.63 31.25 -16.06
N ASP A 442 8.34 31.33 -14.77
CA ASP A 442 7.48 30.36 -14.06
C ASP A 442 6.61 31.04 -12.99
N ASP A 443 5.85 32.05 -13.41
CA ASP A 443 5.03 32.89 -12.51
C ASP A 443 4.01 32.07 -11.71
N LYS A 444 3.91 32.36 -10.41
CA LYS A 444 2.95 31.70 -9.51
C LYS A 444 1.85 32.68 -9.14
N LEU A 445 0.62 32.37 -9.53
CA LEU A 445 -0.54 33.16 -9.13
C LEU A 445 -0.81 33.01 -7.64
N ILE A 446 -1.32 34.06 -7.01
CA ILE A 446 -1.54 34.12 -5.56
C ILE A 446 -3.00 34.44 -5.31
N GLY A 447 -3.67 33.53 -4.60
CA GLY A 447 -5.05 33.71 -4.22
C GLY A 447 -5.32 33.41 -2.76
N VAL A 448 -6.53 33.76 -2.31
CA VAL A 448 -7.01 33.51 -0.95
C VAL A 448 -8.30 32.70 -0.97
N LEU A 449 -8.45 31.78 -0.02
CA LEU A 449 -9.72 31.07 0.19
C LEU A 449 -10.82 32.07 0.57
N THR A 450 -11.96 32.01 -0.10
CA THR A 450 -13.04 33.00 0.05
C THR A 450 -13.97 32.71 1.23
N ASN A 451 -13.96 31.48 1.75
CA ASN A 451 -14.79 31.05 2.87
C ASN A 451 -13.95 30.47 4.01
N GLU A 452 -14.39 30.71 5.24
CA GLU A 452 -13.87 30.09 6.48
C GLU A 452 -12.35 30.21 6.69
N SER A 453 -11.70 31.22 6.08
CA SER A 453 -10.26 31.45 6.15
C SER A 453 -9.95 32.80 6.80
N PRO A 454 -8.86 32.91 7.58
CA PRO A 454 -8.36 34.21 8.04
C PRO A 454 -8.14 35.20 6.89
N PHE A 455 -7.75 34.71 5.70
CA PHE A 455 -7.46 35.52 4.53
C PHE A 455 -8.69 35.91 3.70
N SER A 456 -9.91 35.45 4.06
CA SER A 456 -11.13 35.64 3.25
C SER A 456 -11.48 37.11 2.96
N GLY A 457 -11.10 38.03 3.86
CA GLY A 457 -11.29 39.47 3.72
C GLY A 457 -10.19 40.20 2.93
N VAL A 458 -9.14 39.50 2.50
CA VAL A 458 -8.04 40.11 1.72
C VAL A 458 -8.47 40.22 0.26
N THR A 459 -8.28 41.41 -0.33
CA THR A 459 -8.63 41.68 -1.73
C THR A 459 -7.47 42.22 -2.57
N SER A 460 -6.29 42.45 -1.98
CA SER A 460 -5.13 42.95 -2.73
C SER A 460 -3.80 42.56 -2.07
N LEU A 461 -2.72 42.60 -2.85
CA LEU A 461 -1.35 42.42 -2.34
C LEU A 461 -1.00 43.44 -1.25
N GLN A 462 -1.44 44.70 -1.41
CA GLN A 462 -1.14 45.76 -0.43
C GLN A 462 -1.83 45.47 0.90
N GLN A 463 -3.08 45.01 0.86
CA GLN A 463 -3.80 44.61 2.06
C GLN A 463 -3.17 43.37 2.70
N LEU A 464 -2.79 42.36 1.89
CA LEU A 464 -2.08 41.18 2.40
C LEU A 464 -0.85 41.59 3.22
N ASN A 465 -0.02 42.47 2.68
CA ASN A 465 1.21 42.92 3.35
C ASN A 465 0.94 43.77 4.60
N ALA A 466 -0.17 44.51 4.63
CA ALA A 466 -0.55 45.34 5.76
C ALA A 466 -1.13 44.50 6.92
N ASP A 467 -2.04 43.58 6.60
CA ASP A 467 -2.78 42.78 7.58
C ASP A 467 -1.98 41.55 8.05
N TYR A 468 -1.11 41.01 7.17
CA TYR A 468 -0.34 39.80 7.39
C TYR A 468 1.15 40.00 7.04
N PRO A 469 1.92 40.68 7.91
CA PRO A 469 3.32 40.99 7.64
C PRO A 469 4.15 39.73 7.38
N ASN A 470 5.09 39.84 6.44
CA ASN A 470 6.07 38.82 6.04
C ASN A 470 5.50 37.56 5.35
N VAL A 471 4.20 37.51 5.01
CA VAL A 471 3.66 36.37 4.24
C VAL A 471 4.34 36.26 2.88
N THR A 472 4.52 37.38 2.16
CA THR A 472 5.23 37.39 0.87
C THR A 472 6.69 36.98 1.01
N ASP A 473 7.36 37.43 2.07
CA ASP A 473 8.76 37.08 2.32
C ASP A 473 8.92 35.59 2.63
N LEU A 474 7.98 35.00 3.37
CA LEU A 474 7.95 33.58 3.65
C LEU A 474 7.74 32.76 2.37
N LEU A 475 6.80 33.15 1.51
CA LEU A 475 6.59 32.51 0.21
C LEU A 475 7.85 32.62 -0.67
N ALA A 476 8.39 33.82 -0.83
CA ALA A 476 9.59 34.06 -1.64
C ALA A 476 10.80 33.25 -1.13
N THR A 477 10.98 33.17 0.19
CA THR A 477 12.06 32.41 0.82
C THR A 477 11.90 30.90 0.59
N TRP A 478 10.68 30.39 0.75
CA TRP A 478 10.41 28.96 0.55
C TRP A 478 10.62 28.56 -0.91
N PHE A 479 10.02 29.30 -1.85
CA PHE A 479 10.10 28.98 -3.28
C PHE A 479 11.48 29.17 -3.87
N SER A 480 12.30 30.10 -3.38
CA SER A 480 13.71 30.20 -3.80
C SER A 480 14.60 29.06 -3.26
N SER A 481 14.15 28.34 -2.22
CA SER A 481 15.00 27.39 -1.49
C SER A 481 14.60 25.92 -1.65
N TYR A 482 13.35 25.61 -2.01
CA TYR A 482 12.80 24.24 -1.90
C TYR A 482 13.49 23.19 -2.81
N LYS A 483 14.21 23.62 -3.86
CA LYS A 483 15.02 22.75 -4.72
C LYS A 483 16.46 22.55 -4.22
N GLY A 484 16.86 23.20 -3.12
CA GLY A 484 18.22 23.19 -2.58
C GLY A 484 19.09 24.33 -3.13
N ALA A 485 20.32 24.42 -2.63
CA ALA A 485 21.24 25.56 -2.90
C ALA A 485 21.58 25.75 -4.38
N ASP A 486 21.58 24.68 -5.18
CA ASP A 486 21.86 24.71 -6.63
C ASP A 486 20.57 24.62 -7.46
N GLY A 487 19.43 25.03 -6.89
CA GLY A 487 18.10 24.81 -7.44
C GLY A 487 17.66 25.73 -8.57
N GLY A 488 18.46 26.75 -8.91
CA GLY A 488 18.23 27.61 -10.08
C GLY A 488 17.03 28.56 -10.02
N ILE A 489 16.46 28.80 -8.83
CA ILE A 489 15.26 29.64 -8.67
C ILE A 489 15.60 31.08 -8.26
N GLU A 490 15.02 32.05 -8.95
CA GLU A 490 15.09 33.47 -8.63
C GLU A 490 13.68 34.08 -8.51
N ILE A 491 13.42 34.78 -7.40
CA ILE A 491 12.19 35.56 -7.23
C ILE A 491 12.47 37.01 -7.64
N SER A 492 11.89 37.45 -8.76
CA SER A 492 12.16 38.76 -9.35
C SER A 492 11.19 39.85 -8.88
N GLY A 493 10.16 39.50 -8.10
CA GLY A 493 9.26 40.45 -7.44
C GLY A 493 7.81 39.99 -7.42
N TRP A 494 6.91 40.95 -7.23
CA TRP A 494 5.46 40.72 -7.12
C TRP A 494 4.68 41.63 -8.07
N GLY A 495 3.61 41.10 -8.66
CA GLY A 495 2.59 41.85 -9.39
C GLY A 495 1.29 41.91 -8.60
N ASP A 496 0.48 42.94 -8.86
CA ASP A 496 -0.85 43.09 -8.27
C ASP A 496 -1.90 42.19 -8.95
N GLU A 497 -3.14 42.27 -8.47
CA GLU A 497 -4.30 41.56 -9.05
C GLU A 497 -4.42 41.78 -10.56
N LYS A 498 -4.18 43.00 -11.05
CA LYS A 498 -4.33 43.32 -12.47
C LYS A 498 -3.30 42.57 -13.32
N ALA A 499 -2.06 42.46 -12.84
CA ALA A 499 -1.03 41.65 -13.50
C ALA A 499 -1.41 40.16 -13.50
N ALA A 500 -1.89 39.64 -12.37
CA ALA A 500 -2.32 38.26 -12.23
C ALA A 500 -3.50 37.92 -13.17
N GLN A 501 -4.50 38.80 -13.25
CA GLN A 501 -5.65 38.66 -14.14
C GLN A 501 -5.25 38.69 -15.63
N ALA A 502 -4.23 39.47 -16.00
CA ALA A 502 -3.72 39.49 -17.37
C ALA A 502 -3.10 38.14 -17.77
N ILE A 503 -2.33 37.52 -16.87
CA ILE A 503 -1.72 36.20 -17.06
C ILE A 503 -2.82 35.13 -17.17
N LEU A 504 -3.78 35.14 -16.23
CA LEU A 504 -4.92 34.23 -16.25
C LEU A 504 -5.68 34.31 -17.58
N LYS A 505 -6.02 35.52 -18.01
CA LYS A 505 -6.74 35.74 -19.26
C LYS A 505 -5.96 35.21 -20.47
N ALA A 506 -4.66 35.48 -20.55
CA ALA A 506 -3.82 34.96 -21.62
C ALA A 506 -3.84 33.42 -21.65
N ALA A 507 -3.67 32.76 -20.51
CA ALA A 507 -3.68 31.30 -20.43
C ALA A 507 -5.05 30.69 -20.75
N GLN A 508 -6.16 31.38 -20.45
CA GLN A 508 -7.50 30.96 -20.87
C GLN A 508 -7.70 31.08 -22.38
N GLU A 509 -7.12 32.09 -23.03
CA GLU A 509 -7.21 32.29 -24.49
C GLU A 509 -6.37 31.26 -25.27
N HIS A 510 -5.38 30.64 -24.62
CA HIS A 510 -4.44 29.68 -25.21
C HIS A 510 -4.72 28.20 -24.86
N PHE A 511 -5.69 27.91 -23.99
CA PHE A 511 -6.21 26.56 -23.74
C PHE A 511 -7.18 26.12 -24.84
#